data_AF-A0A932F9R0-F1
#
_entry.id   AF-A0A932F9R0-F1
#
_cell.length_a   1.000
_cell.length_b   1.000
_cell.length_c   1.000
_cell.angle_alpha   90.00
_cell.angle_beta   90.00
_cell.angle_gamma   90.00
#
_symmetry.space_group_name_H-M   'P 1'
#
loop_
_entity.id
_entity.type
_entity.pdbx_description
1 polymer ?
#
loop_
_entity_poly.entity_id
_entity_poly.type
_entity_poly.pdbx_seq_one_letter_code
_entity_poly.pdbx_strand_id
1 'polypeptide(L)'
;MRHALIHHRTDLSTIASWAMFSRGLQPEFPPAVQQQVARLKGPAQEQDSRIRDLTALPWCSIDNDDSHDLDQLTVGEALPHGRVRLFVAVADVDALVKKGSPIDEHARINTTSVYTSARVFSMLPERLSHDLTSLNPDEDRLAVVCEMEFSDDGIMTASVLYRARVRNQAQLAYDAVAAWIEAKGELPAAAHRIAGMDAQLRLQDDLAQKLRVLRRAEGSLEFETFQPRALFDGERMTDIRLQPHNRARQLIEEFMIATNGCTARYLAAQGAASLRRVVRSPERWLRIVEVAQGYGTTLPHEPDARALEAFLARQHRLDPLRFPDLSLVIVKLMGSGEYVVERTQGPPIGHFGLAVQDYMHSTAPNRRYPDLITQRLLKAALAGERPPYSNEELAELAAHCTAQEDAAQKVERQVRKSEAALLLHDRIGQRFDALVTGISASGTWVRIFEPPAEGRLTGELPELRVGQQLRVKLVSTSVERGFIDFVPAH
;
A
#
# COMPACT_ATOMS: atom_id res chain seq x y z
N MET A 1 22.17 28.84 -13.57
CA MET A 1 22.29 29.28 -12.17
C MET A 1 22.70 28.09 -11.33
N ARG A 2 23.94 28.06 -10.84
CA ARG A 2 24.40 27.10 -9.83
C ARG A 2 23.94 27.62 -8.46
N HIS A 3 22.66 27.49 -8.14
CA HIS A 3 22.31 27.44 -6.72
C HIS A 3 22.77 26.06 -6.28
N ALA A 4 23.75 25.99 -5.39
CA ALA A 4 23.99 24.77 -4.64
C ALA A 4 22.65 24.43 -3.98
N LEU A 5 22.07 23.29 -4.34
CA LEU A 5 20.84 22.76 -3.73
C LEU A 5 21.22 22.40 -2.30
N ILE A 6 21.30 23.38 -1.39
CA ILE A 6 21.69 23.14 0.00
C ILE A 6 20.47 22.61 0.80
N HIS A 7 19.26 22.90 0.31
CA HIS A 7 17.99 22.56 0.96
C HIS A 7 17.22 21.48 0.20
N HIS A 8 17.83 20.29 0.03
CA HIS A 8 17.27 19.18 -0.77
C HIS A 8 15.82 18.86 -0.39
N ARG A 9 15.52 18.77 0.91
CA ARG A 9 14.18 18.44 1.40
C ARG A 9 13.17 19.53 1.04
N THR A 10 13.50 20.80 1.29
CA THR A 10 12.64 21.94 0.94
C THR A 10 12.37 22.04 -0.56
N ASP A 11 13.40 21.84 -1.39
CA ASP A 11 13.27 21.89 -2.86
C ASP A 11 12.35 20.76 -3.37
N LEU A 12 12.55 19.54 -2.87
CA LEU A 12 11.70 18.39 -3.20
C LEU A 12 10.27 18.56 -2.71
N SER A 13 10.06 19.14 -1.53
CA SER A 13 8.72 19.49 -1.04
C SER A 13 8.03 20.49 -1.96
N THR A 14 8.75 21.48 -2.49
CA THR A 14 8.21 22.46 -3.44
C THR A 14 7.81 21.78 -4.76
N ILE A 15 8.66 20.90 -5.29
CA ILE A 15 8.35 20.10 -6.48
C ILE A 15 7.10 19.25 -6.23
N ALA A 16 7.00 18.60 -5.06
CA ALA A 16 5.87 17.77 -4.70
C ALA A 16 4.57 18.57 -4.61
N SER A 17 4.58 19.73 -3.93
CA SER A 17 3.40 20.61 -3.84
C SER A 17 2.92 21.09 -5.23
N TRP A 18 3.83 21.45 -6.13
CA TRP A 18 3.44 21.81 -7.50
C TRP A 18 2.92 20.61 -8.30
N ALA A 19 3.54 19.44 -8.13
CA ALA A 19 3.09 18.21 -8.76
C ALA A 19 1.69 17.78 -8.31
N MET A 20 1.35 17.98 -7.02
CA MET A 20 0.00 17.83 -6.47
C MET A 20 -0.99 18.77 -7.16
N PHE A 21 -0.71 20.08 -7.11
CA PHE A 21 -1.61 21.11 -7.64
C PHE A 21 -1.89 20.92 -9.15
N SER A 22 -0.84 20.69 -9.95
CA SER A 22 -0.97 20.49 -11.40
C SER A 22 -1.79 19.26 -11.80
N ARG A 23 -2.06 18.34 -10.86
CA ARG A 23 -2.84 17.12 -11.08
C ARG A 23 -4.21 17.15 -10.40
N GLY A 24 -4.63 18.30 -9.88
CA GLY A 24 -5.94 18.47 -9.26
C GLY A 24 -6.03 18.01 -7.80
N LEU A 25 -4.89 17.75 -7.16
CA LEU A 25 -4.80 17.47 -5.72
C LEU A 25 -4.54 18.77 -4.94
N GLN A 26 -4.94 18.79 -3.68
CA GLN A 26 -4.79 19.92 -2.77
C GLN A 26 -3.66 19.65 -1.76
N PRO A 27 -2.48 20.29 -1.90
CA PRO A 27 -1.37 20.09 -0.97
C PRO A 27 -1.61 20.71 0.41
N GLU A 28 -2.49 21.71 0.51
CA GLU A 28 -2.78 22.43 1.75
C GLU A 28 -4.25 22.30 2.15
N PHE A 29 -4.51 22.24 3.45
CA PHE A 29 -5.88 22.21 3.97
C PHE A 29 -6.55 23.59 3.87
N PRO A 30 -7.77 23.68 3.32
CA PRO A 30 -8.47 24.96 3.22
C PRO A 30 -8.90 25.50 4.60
N PRO A 31 -9.19 26.80 4.73
CA PRO A 31 -9.58 27.41 6.02
C PRO A 31 -10.78 26.73 6.69
N ALA A 32 -11.76 26.25 5.92
CA ALA A 32 -12.92 25.54 6.46
C ALA A 32 -12.53 24.23 7.19
N VAL A 33 -11.51 23.52 6.69
CA VAL A 33 -10.95 22.34 7.35
C VAL A 33 -10.30 22.73 8.66
N GLN A 34 -9.45 23.75 8.66
CA GLN A 34 -8.78 24.23 9.87
C GLN A 34 -9.78 24.67 10.94
N GLN A 35 -10.86 25.35 10.55
CA GLN A 35 -11.94 25.74 11.46
C GLN A 35 -12.68 24.52 12.04
N GLN A 36 -12.95 23.49 11.24
CA GLN A 36 -13.54 22.24 11.74
C GLN A 36 -12.60 21.54 12.71
N VAL A 37 -11.31 21.43 12.38
CA VAL A 37 -10.27 20.83 13.24
C VAL A 37 -10.19 21.55 14.58
N ALA A 38 -10.22 22.90 14.60
CA ALA A 38 -10.16 23.69 15.83
C ALA A 38 -11.34 23.40 16.79
N ARG A 39 -12.48 22.97 16.26
CA ARG A 39 -13.69 22.64 17.06
C ARG A 39 -13.69 21.23 17.62
N LEU A 40 -12.79 20.35 17.16
CA LEU A 40 -12.66 19.00 17.71
C LEU A 40 -12.18 19.08 19.16
N LYS A 41 -12.89 18.37 20.06
CA LYS A 41 -12.60 18.40 21.51
C LYS A 41 -11.73 17.24 21.98
N GLY A 42 -11.72 16.15 21.23
CA GLY A 42 -11.01 14.92 21.58
C GLY A 42 -11.47 13.75 20.71
N PRO A 43 -11.02 12.52 21.01
CA PRO A 43 -11.41 11.33 20.29
C PRO A 43 -12.93 11.11 20.37
N ALA A 44 -13.49 10.39 19.40
CA ALA A 44 -14.91 10.07 19.43
C ALA A 44 -15.26 9.23 20.67
N GLN A 45 -16.34 9.60 21.34
CA GLN A 45 -16.92 8.86 22.44
C GLN A 45 -18.36 8.52 22.09
N GLU A 46 -18.69 7.23 22.11
CA GLU A 46 -20.04 6.73 21.87
C GLU A 46 -20.41 5.75 22.99
N GLN A 47 -21.62 5.91 23.55
CA GLN A 47 -22.16 5.07 24.63
C GLN A 47 -23.27 4.13 24.10
N ASP A 48 -23.03 3.51 22.95
CA ASP A 48 -23.94 2.52 22.38
C ASP A 48 -23.63 1.14 22.97
N SER A 49 -24.64 0.47 23.55
CA SER A 49 -24.54 -0.89 24.11
C SER A 49 -24.07 -1.96 23.10
N ARG A 50 -24.15 -1.69 21.79
CA ARG A 50 -23.66 -2.56 20.72
C ARG A 50 -22.14 -2.48 20.53
N ILE A 51 -21.50 -1.44 21.06
CA ILE A 51 -20.04 -1.29 21.01
C ILE A 51 -19.43 -2.18 22.09
N ARG A 52 -18.68 -3.19 21.67
CA ARG A 52 -18.01 -4.12 22.59
C ARG A 52 -16.80 -3.46 23.23
N ASP A 53 -16.49 -3.81 24.47
CA ASP A 53 -15.23 -3.45 25.09
C ASP A 53 -14.22 -4.58 24.88
N LEU A 54 -13.19 -4.30 24.08
CA LEU A 54 -12.07 -5.21 23.81
C LEU A 54 -10.73 -4.61 24.24
N THR A 55 -10.75 -3.59 25.12
CA THR A 55 -9.53 -2.89 25.57
C THR A 55 -8.56 -3.78 26.34
N ALA A 56 -9.05 -4.89 26.91
CA ALA A 56 -8.25 -5.85 27.65
C ALA A 56 -7.42 -6.81 26.76
N LEU A 57 -7.77 -6.98 25.48
CA LEU A 57 -7.01 -7.85 24.57
C LEU A 57 -5.62 -7.26 24.29
N PRO A 58 -4.58 -8.09 24.08
CA PRO A 58 -3.20 -7.67 23.86
C PRO A 58 -2.98 -7.13 22.44
N TRP A 59 -3.74 -6.10 22.07
CA TRP A 59 -3.64 -5.46 20.76
C TRP A 59 -2.25 -4.88 20.51
N CYS A 60 -1.76 -5.06 19.29
CA CYS A 60 -0.55 -4.38 18.82
C CYS A 60 -0.74 -3.83 17.42
N SER A 61 -0.04 -2.73 17.12
CA SER A 61 0.16 -2.23 15.75
C SER A 61 1.54 -2.66 15.26
N ILE A 62 1.68 -2.86 13.94
CA ILE A 62 2.97 -3.14 13.30
C ILE A 62 3.07 -2.26 12.05
N ASP A 63 3.92 -1.24 12.11
CA ASP A 63 4.01 -0.17 11.11
C ASP A 63 5.46 0.21 10.80
N ASN A 64 5.71 1.27 10.04
CA ASN A 64 7.07 1.81 9.93
C ASN A 64 7.44 2.56 11.23
N ASP A 65 8.74 2.70 11.51
CA ASP A 65 9.22 3.37 12.73
C ASP A 65 8.72 4.82 12.88
N ASP A 66 8.43 5.49 11.76
CA ASP A 66 7.98 6.87 11.67
C ASP A 66 6.46 7.03 11.50
N SER A 67 5.70 5.93 11.56
CA SER A 67 4.25 5.94 11.39
C SER A 67 3.54 6.50 12.63
N HIS A 68 2.68 7.50 12.39
CA HIS A 68 1.79 8.09 13.39
C HIS A 68 0.31 7.87 13.06
N ASP A 69 -0.01 7.56 11.81
CA ASP A 69 -1.36 7.27 11.28
C ASP A 69 -1.72 5.79 11.38
N LEU A 70 -1.76 5.27 12.61
CA LEU A 70 -2.00 3.86 12.91
C LEU A 70 -3.47 3.50 12.66
N ASP A 71 -3.73 2.90 11.50
CA ASP A 71 -5.06 2.47 11.09
C ASP A 71 -5.52 1.16 11.74
N GLN A 72 -4.58 0.30 12.14
CA GLN A 72 -4.83 -1.13 12.36
C GLN A 72 -4.22 -1.64 13.66
N LEU A 73 -4.94 -2.53 14.34
CA LEU A 73 -4.41 -3.37 15.41
C LEU A 73 -4.74 -4.84 15.16
N THR A 74 -3.89 -5.73 15.67
CA THR A 74 -4.07 -7.18 15.52
C THR A 74 -3.91 -7.93 16.84
N VAL A 75 -4.70 -8.99 17.00
CA VAL A 75 -4.63 -9.97 18.11
C VAL A 75 -4.80 -11.38 17.55
N GLY A 76 -3.99 -12.32 18.02
CA GLY A 76 -4.07 -13.73 17.67
C GLY A 76 -4.26 -14.58 18.92
N GLU A 77 -5.30 -15.40 18.94
CA GLU A 77 -5.61 -16.34 20.03
C GLU A 77 -5.57 -17.78 19.51
N ALA A 78 -4.85 -18.64 20.23
CA ALA A 78 -4.86 -20.07 19.96
C ALA A 78 -6.16 -20.70 20.47
N LEU A 79 -6.80 -21.50 19.62
CA LEU A 79 -7.99 -22.28 19.94
C LEU A 79 -7.66 -23.79 19.95
N PRO A 80 -8.52 -24.65 20.52
CA PRO A 80 -8.31 -26.10 20.50
C PRO A 80 -8.14 -26.66 19.08
N HIS A 81 -7.32 -27.71 18.96
CA HIS A 81 -7.03 -28.42 17.71
C HIS A 81 -6.28 -27.56 16.68
N GLY A 82 -5.36 -26.69 17.12
CA GLY A 82 -4.52 -25.87 16.24
C GLY A 82 -5.27 -24.74 15.54
N ARG A 83 -6.56 -24.56 15.82
CA ARG A 83 -7.35 -23.44 15.28
C ARG A 83 -6.84 -22.11 15.82
N VAL A 84 -7.04 -21.04 15.05
CA VAL A 84 -6.61 -19.70 15.42
C VAL A 84 -7.79 -18.74 15.30
N ARG A 85 -7.97 -17.89 16.30
CA ARG A 85 -8.83 -16.71 16.18
C ARG A 85 -7.96 -15.48 15.97
N LEU A 86 -8.23 -14.75 14.91
CA LEU A 86 -7.57 -13.50 14.57
C LEU A 86 -8.58 -12.36 14.74
N PHE A 87 -8.17 -11.30 15.40
CA PHE A 87 -8.88 -10.05 15.43
C PHE A 87 -8.09 -8.98 14.71
N VAL A 88 -8.77 -8.22 13.86
CA VAL A 88 -8.24 -7.01 13.22
C VAL A 88 -9.16 -5.85 13.58
N ALA A 89 -8.62 -4.85 14.27
CA ALA A 89 -9.33 -3.61 14.56
C ALA A 89 -8.89 -2.52 13.59
N VAL A 90 -9.84 -1.84 12.97
CA VAL A 90 -9.61 -0.70 12.06
C VAL A 90 -10.19 0.57 12.68
N ALA A 91 -9.40 1.64 12.73
CA ALA A 91 -9.76 2.94 13.28
C ALA A 91 -11.14 3.46 12.78
N ASP A 92 -12.04 3.86 13.69
CA ASP A 92 -13.36 4.44 13.33
C ASP A 92 -13.26 5.93 12.98
N VAL A 93 -12.71 6.23 11.80
CA VAL A 93 -12.53 7.59 11.27
C VAL A 93 -13.87 8.28 11.01
N ASP A 94 -14.89 7.55 10.54
CA ASP A 94 -16.25 8.07 10.33
C ASP A 94 -16.84 8.67 11.62
N ALA A 95 -16.42 8.22 12.80
CA ALA A 95 -16.90 8.78 14.06
C ALA A 95 -16.62 10.30 14.17
N LEU A 96 -15.53 10.81 13.59
CA LEU A 96 -15.16 12.23 13.61
C LEU A 96 -15.26 12.91 12.23
N VAL A 97 -15.15 12.17 11.13
CA VAL A 97 -15.22 12.70 9.76
C VAL A 97 -16.56 12.32 9.14
N LYS A 98 -17.58 13.15 9.38
CA LYS A 98 -18.93 12.93 8.84
C LYS A 98 -19.03 13.33 7.37
N LYS A 99 -19.82 12.56 6.61
CA LYS A 99 -20.13 12.82 5.19
C LYS A 99 -20.61 14.26 5.00
N GLY A 100 -20.05 14.97 4.02
CA GLY A 100 -20.38 16.35 3.67
C GLY A 100 -19.73 17.41 4.57
N SER A 101 -18.90 17.02 5.54
CA SER A 101 -18.13 18.01 6.33
C SER A 101 -16.95 18.58 5.55
N PRO A 102 -16.39 19.75 5.92
CA PRO A 102 -15.20 20.31 5.25
C PRO A 102 -14.02 19.34 5.15
N ILE A 103 -13.74 18.57 6.21
CA ILE A 103 -12.69 17.54 6.22
C ILE A 103 -13.01 16.40 5.25
N ASP A 104 -14.27 15.97 5.21
CA ASP A 104 -14.73 14.94 4.27
C ASP A 104 -14.56 15.37 2.82
N GLU A 105 -14.91 16.60 2.49
CA GLU A 105 -14.77 17.12 1.14
C GLU A 105 -13.31 17.22 0.70
N HIS A 106 -12.40 17.64 1.59
CA HIS A 106 -10.97 17.62 1.30
C HIS A 106 -10.43 16.19 1.15
N ALA A 107 -10.85 15.27 2.02
CA ALA A 107 -10.49 13.86 1.93
C ALA A 107 -10.99 13.23 0.61
N ARG A 108 -12.18 13.61 0.15
CA ARG A 108 -12.72 13.23 -1.17
C ARG A 108 -11.83 13.75 -2.29
N ILE A 109 -11.48 15.04 -2.28
CA ILE A 109 -10.64 15.66 -3.32
C ILE A 109 -9.31 14.94 -3.46
N ASN A 110 -8.58 14.74 -2.35
CA ASN A 110 -7.27 14.10 -2.39
C ASN A 110 -7.36 12.57 -2.54
N THR A 111 -8.45 11.96 -2.07
CA THR A 111 -8.74 10.51 -2.08
C THR A 111 -7.76 9.64 -1.29
N THR A 112 -6.47 9.96 -1.27
CA THR A 112 -5.41 9.20 -0.61
C THR A 112 -4.37 10.17 -0.06
N SER A 113 -3.71 9.77 1.03
CA SER A 113 -2.45 10.42 1.43
C SER A 113 -1.41 10.18 0.34
N VAL A 114 -0.57 11.19 0.08
CA VAL A 114 0.52 11.12 -0.91
C VAL A 114 1.86 11.11 -0.18
N TYR A 115 2.60 10.01 -0.31
CA TYR A 115 3.83 9.77 0.43
C TYR A 115 5.03 10.09 -0.44
N THR A 116 5.69 11.22 -0.16
CA THR A 116 6.99 11.57 -0.77
C THR A 116 8.07 11.55 0.31
N SER A 117 9.33 11.32 -0.06
CA SER A 117 10.40 11.22 0.94
C SER A 117 10.69 12.56 1.64
N ALA A 118 10.32 13.69 1.01
CA ALA A 118 10.51 15.02 1.57
C ALA A 118 9.36 15.48 2.49
N ARG A 119 8.11 15.21 2.07
CA ARG A 119 6.88 15.63 2.75
C ARG A 119 5.76 14.61 2.50
N VAL A 120 5.03 14.25 3.55
CA VAL A 120 3.77 13.52 3.43
C VAL A 120 2.63 14.52 3.28
N PHE A 121 1.78 14.34 2.28
CA PHE A 121 0.55 15.11 2.11
C PHE A 121 -0.62 14.27 2.58
N SER A 122 -0.99 14.42 3.84
CA SER A 122 -2.02 13.61 4.49
C SER A 122 -3.41 13.90 3.92
N MET A 123 -4.20 12.84 3.70
CA MET A 123 -5.62 12.98 3.30
C MET A 123 -6.45 13.68 4.37
N LEU A 124 -6.14 13.40 5.64
CA LEU A 124 -6.77 14.02 6.80
C LEU A 124 -5.76 14.93 7.53
N PRO A 125 -6.23 16.00 8.21
CA PRO A 125 -5.38 16.80 9.08
C PRO A 125 -4.69 15.94 10.15
N GLU A 126 -3.43 16.25 10.46
CA GLU A 126 -2.62 15.50 11.43
C GLU A 126 -3.29 15.36 12.80
N ARG A 127 -4.02 16.40 13.25
CA ARG A 127 -4.79 16.32 14.50
C ARG A 127 -5.80 15.16 14.48
N LEU A 128 -6.33 14.78 13.33
CA LEU A 128 -7.13 13.56 13.20
C LEU A 128 -6.21 12.35 13.04
N SER A 129 -5.48 12.30 11.92
CA SER A 129 -4.80 11.07 11.49
C SER A 129 -3.70 10.61 12.44
N HIS A 130 -3.02 11.51 13.17
CA HIS A 130 -1.93 11.16 14.09
C HIS A 130 -2.36 11.11 15.56
N ASP A 131 -3.59 11.52 15.86
CA ASP A 131 -4.08 11.65 17.24
C ASP A 131 -5.49 11.09 17.39
N LEU A 132 -6.51 11.87 17.03
CA LEU A 132 -7.88 11.60 17.45
C LEU A 132 -8.48 10.32 16.85
N THR A 133 -8.03 9.91 15.66
CA THR A 133 -8.48 8.68 14.98
C THR A 133 -7.40 7.61 14.91
N SER A 134 -6.13 7.95 15.15
CA SER A 134 -5.04 6.97 15.21
C SER A 134 -5.22 6.02 16.38
N LEU A 135 -4.91 4.73 16.17
CA LEU A 135 -4.86 3.70 17.20
C LEU A 135 -3.57 3.78 18.02
N ASN A 136 -3.31 4.96 18.58
CA ASN A 136 -2.12 5.29 19.36
C ASN A 136 -1.95 4.39 20.59
N PRO A 137 -0.70 4.11 21.00
CA PRO A 137 -0.41 3.29 22.16
C PRO A 137 -1.04 3.86 23.43
N ASP A 138 -1.54 2.97 24.28
CA ASP A 138 -2.09 3.30 25.60
C ASP A 138 -3.32 4.22 25.59
N GLU A 139 -4.05 4.25 24.48
CA GLU A 139 -5.27 5.03 24.35
C GLU A 139 -6.46 4.19 23.88
N ASP A 140 -7.61 4.45 24.49
CA ASP A 140 -8.87 3.84 24.06
C ASP A 140 -9.37 4.52 22.79
N ARG A 141 -9.70 3.72 21.78
CA ARG A 141 -10.22 4.18 20.50
C ARG A 141 -11.41 3.34 20.05
N LEU A 142 -12.33 3.99 19.33
CA LEU A 142 -13.38 3.30 18.60
C LEU A 142 -12.79 2.66 17.35
N ALA A 143 -13.20 1.43 17.08
CA ALA A 143 -12.78 0.67 15.93
C ALA A 143 -13.95 -0.15 15.36
N VAL A 144 -13.84 -0.46 14.08
CA VAL A 144 -14.55 -1.58 13.47
C VAL A 144 -13.64 -2.80 13.58
N VAL A 145 -14.14 -3.88 14.18
CA VAL A 145 -13.38 -5.11 14.38
C VAL A 145 -13.90 -6.19 13.44
N CYS A 146 -12.96 -6.83 12.73
CA CYS A 146 -13.18 -8.10 12.05
C CYS A 146 -12.55 -9.22 12.89
N GLU A 147 -13.40 -10.10 13.40
CA GLU A 147 -13.00 -11.32 14.09
C GLU A 147 -13.15 -12.49 13.12
N MET A 148 -12.10 -13.29 12.99
CA MET A 148 -11.99 -14.40 12.04
C MET A 148 -11.49 -15.65 12.75
N GLU A 149 -12.08 -16.81 12.46
CA GLU A 149 -11.56 -18.10 12.90
C GLU A 149 -10.99 -18.88 11.72
N PHE A 150 -9.84 -19.50 11.96
CA PHE A 150 -9.12 -20.32 10.98
C PHE A 150 -8.92 -21.73 11.50
N SER A 151 -9.00 -22.71 10.60
CA SER A 151 -8.55 -24.07 10.84
C SER A 151 -7.02 -24.13 11.04
N ASP A 152 -6.51 -25.26 11.50
CA ASP A 152 -5.05 -25.47 11.59
C ASP A 152 -4.37 -25.31 10.23
N ASP A 153 -5.04 -25.68 9.13
CA ASP A 153 -4.50 -25.51 7.77
C ASP A 153 -4.60 -24.06 7.24
N GLY A 154 -5.12 -23.11 8.02
CA GLY A 154 -5.27 -21.71 7.61
C GLY A 154 -6.52 -21.42 6.78
N ILE A 155 -7.49 -22.34 6.71
CA ILE A 155 -8.77 -22.10 6.04
C ILE A 155 -9.69 -21.33 6.97
N MET A 156 -10.19 -20.19 6.53
CA MET A 156 -11.15 -19.40 7.30
C MET A 156 -12.49 -20.14 7.43
N THR A 157 -12.92 -20.40 8.67
CA THR A 157 -14.14 -21.14 8.99
C THR A 157 -15.28 -20.24 9.44
N ALA A 158 -14.98 -19.07 10.00
CA ALA A 158 -15.98 -18.10 10.43
C ALA A 158 -15.42 -16.67 10.40
N SER A 159 -16.31 -15.69 10.23
CA SER A 159 -15.96 -14.29 10.36
C SER A 159 -17.16 -13.49 10.87
N VAL A 160 -16.92 -12.49 11.73
CA VAL A 160 -17.94 -11.56 12.22
C VAL A 160 -17.37 -10.14 12.26
N LEU A 161 -18.23 -9.16 11.99
CA LEU A 161 -17.91 -7.73 12.03
C LEU A 161 -18.76 -7.05 13.09
N TYR A 162 -18.15 -6.15 13.87
CA TYR A 162 -18.84 -5.35 14.88
C TYR A 162 -18.01 -4.11 15.24
N ARG A 163 -18.62 -3.19 16.00
CA ARG A 163 -17.93 -2.01 16.54
C ARG A 163 -17.40 -2.33 17.94
N ALA A 164 -16.21 -1.81 18.28
CA ALA A 164 -15.61 -2.02 19.59
C ALA A 164 -14.79 -0.81 20.06
N ARG A 165 -14.54 -0.75 21.37
CA ARG A 165 -13.44 0.01 21.97
C ARG A 165 -12.22 -0.90 22.07
N VAL A 166 -11.09 -0.42 21.59
CA VAL A 166 -9.80 -1.14 21.63
C VAL A 166 -8.74 -0.23 22.25
N ARG A 167 -7.67 -0.84 22.76
CA ARG A 167 -6.52 -0.12 23.34
C ARG A 167 -5.25 -0.76 22.82
N ASN A 168 -4.44 0.00 22.08
CA ASN A 168 -3.16 -0.48 21.57
C ASN A 168 -2.17 -0.66 22.73
N GLN A 169 -1.79 -1.90 23.04
CA GLN A 169 -0.86 -2.21 24.13
C GLN A 169 0.61 -2.15 23.69
N ALA A 170 0.88 -2.26 22.39
CA ALA A 170 2.23 -2.20 21.85
C ALA A 170 2.24 -1.67 20.41
N GLN A 171 2.87 -0.51 20.22
CA GLN A 171 3.27 -0.04 18.89
C GLN A 171 4.59 -0.70 18.51
N LEU A 172 4.60 -1.45 17.42
CA LEU A 172 5.75 -2.21 16.93
C LEU A 172 6.15 -1.75 15.52
N ALA A 173 7.41 -2.00 15.18
CA ALA A 173 7.96 -1.68 13.87
C ALA A 173 8.20 -2.94 13.04
N TYR A 174 7.90 -2.87 11.73
CA TYR A 174 8.08 -3.98 10.79
C TYR A 174 9.48 -4.58 10.86
N ASP A 175 10.53 -3.76 10.83
CA ASP A 175 11.90 -4.24 10.71
C ASP A 175 12.38 -4.91 12.00
N ALA A 176 11.99 -4.37 13.16
CA ALA A 176 12.29 -4.97 14.46
C ALA A 176 11.55 -6.30 14.68
N VAL A 177 10.25 -6.36 14.33
CA VAL A 177 9.46 -7.60 14.42
C VAL A 177 9.99 -8.66 13.46
N ALA A 178 10.31 -8.30 12.22
CA ALA A 178 10.87 -9.23 11.24
C ALA A 178 12.23 -9.77 11.70
N ALA A 179 13.13 -8.90 12.19
CA ALA A 179 14.42 -9.33 12.72
C ALA A 179 14.25 -10.33 13.89
N TRP A 180 13.30 -10.10 14.78
CA TRP A 180 13.01 -11.01 15.88
C TRP A 180 12.41 -12.36 15.43
N ILE A 181 11.43 -12.34 14.52
CA ILE A 181 10.85 -13.58 13.95
C ILE A 181 11.94 -14.43 13.30
N GLU A 182 12.86 -13.80 12.58
CA GLU A 182 13.98 -14.45 11.88
C GLU A 182 15.17 -14.80 12.79
N ALA A 183 15.05 -14.62 14.10
CA ALA A 183 16.12 -14.86 15.09
C ALA A 183 17.43 -14.06 14.81
N LYS A 184 17.29 -12.87 14.21
CA LYS A 184 18.37 -11.90 13.94
C LYS A 184 18.34 -10.69 14.87
N GLY A 185 17.37 -10.62 15.78
CA GLY A 185 17.20 -9.54 16.74
C GLY A 185 16.42 -9.99 17.98
N GLU A 186 16.38 -9.14 18.99
CA GLU A 186 15.61 -9.37 20.21
C GLU A 186 14.15 -8.99 20.04
N LEU A 187 13.28 -9.51 20.91
CA LEU A 187 11.88 -9.11 20.96
C LEU A 187 11.80 -7.59 21.21
N PRO A 188 11.03 -6.82 20.43
CA PRO A 188 10.91 -5.38 20.64
C PRO A 188 10.49 -5.05 22.08
N ALA A 189 11.11 -4.03 22.68
CA ALA A 189 10.88 -3.69 24.09
C ALA A 189 9.40 -3.41 24.41
N ALA A 190 8.64 -2.85 23.47
CA ALA A 190 7.20 -2.64 23.62
C ALA A 190 6.42 -3.96 23.73
N ALA A 191 6.78 -4.97 22.92
CA ALA A 191 6.19 -6.31 23.01
C ALA A 191 6.62 -7.03 24.29
N HIS A 192 7.89 -6.91 24.70
CA HIS A 192 8.41 -7.58 25.90
C HIS A 192 7.68 -7.20 27.20
N ARG A 193 7.09 -6.00 27.26
CA ARG A 193 6.31 -5.54 28.43
C ARG A 193 4.93 -6.20 28.54
N ILE A 194 4.42 -6.78 27.47
CA ILE A 194 3.07 -7.35 27.41
C ILE A 194 3.15 -8.87 27.50
N ALA A 195 2.58 -9.44 28.56
CA ALA A 195 2.62 -10.87 28.80
C ALA A 195 1.99 -11.66 27.64
N GLY A 196 2.73 -12.63 27.09
CA GLY A 196 2.27 -13.49 25.99
C GLY A 196 2.28 -12.86 24.60
N MET A 197 2.77 -11.62 24.45
CA MET A 197 2.87 -10.95 23.14
C MET A 197 3.80 -11.68 22.18
N ASP A 198 4.89 -12.26 22.69
CA ASP A 198 5.81 -13.09 21.92
C ASP A 198 5.12 -14.34 21.34
N ALA A 199 4.36 -15.05 22.17
CA ALA A 199 3.60 -16.23 21.72
C ALA A 199 2.53 -15.84 20.69
N GLN A 200 1.81 -14.74 20.92
CA GLN A 200 0.83 -14.21 19.98
C GLN A 200 1.46 -13.81 18.64
N LEU A 201 2.58 -13.07 18.64
CA LEU A 201 3.23 -12.64 17.40
C LEU A 201 3.75 -13.83 16.59
N ARG A 202 4.25 -14.89 17.24
CA ARG A 202 4.61 -16.15 16.56
C ARG A 202 3.39 -16.83 15.94
N LEU A 203 2.30 -16.91 16.69
CA LEU A 203 1.04 -17.47 16.20
C LEU A 203 0.51 -16.70 14.98
N GLN A 204 0.63 -15.37 15.01
CA GLN A 204 0.25 -14.52 13.89
C GLN A 204 1.14 -14.74 12.66
N ASP A 205 2.46 -14.84 12.83
CA ASP A 205 3.36 -15.19 11.71
C ASP A 205 3.00 -16.56 11.13
N ASP A 206 2.87 -17.58 11.98
CA ASP A 206 2.54 -18.94 11.52
C ASP A 206 1.23 -18.97 10.71
N LEU A 207 0.18 -18.29 11.20
CA LEU A 207 -1.08 -18.16 10.47
C LEU A 207 -0.88 -17.42 9.14
N ALA A 208 -0.25 -16.25 9.14
CA ALA A 208 -0.06 -15.47 7.92
C ALA A 208 0.68 -16.26 6.84
N GLN A 209 1.65 -17.09 7.23
CA GLN A 209 2.42 -17.88 6.29
C GLN A 209 1.61 -19.04 5.70
N LYS A 210 0.73 -19.65 6.50
CA LYS A 210 -0.28 -20.61 5.98
C LYS A 210 -1.20 -19.92 4.97
N LEU A 211 -1.72 -18.73 5.29
CA LEU A 211 -2.57 -17.94 4.38
C LEU A 211 -1.84 -17.63 3.07
N ARG A 212 -0.57 -17.21 3.15
CA ARG A 212 0.25 -16.89 1.99
C ARG A 212 0.47 -18.10 1.08
N VAL A 213 0.75 -19.27 1.65
CA VAL A 213 0.92 -20.51 0.89
C VAL A 213 -0.37 -20.89 0.16
N LEU A 214 -1.51 -20.86 0.85
CA LEU A 214 -2.82 -21.15 0.25
C LEU A 214 -3.14 -20.18 -0.89
N ARG A 215 -2.96 -18.87 -0.65
CA ARG A 215 -3.25 -17.81 -1.62
C ARG A 215 -2.36 -17.91 -2.87
N ARG A 216 -1.08 -18.32 -2.72
CA ARG A 216 -0.21 -18.63 -3.86
C ARG A 216 -0.66 -19.86 -4.63
N ALA A 217 -1.08 -20.91 -3.94
CA ALA A 217 -1.63 -22.11 -4.60
C ALA A 217 -2.92 -21.80 -5.39
N GLU A 218 -3.66 -20.76 -4.98
CA GLU A 218 -4.81 -20.24 -5.71
C GLU A 218 -4.44 -19.36 -6.92
N GLY A 219 -3.20 -18.90 -7.03
CA GLY A 219 -2.65 -18.14 -8.16
C GLY A 219 -2.33 -16.68 -7.85
N SER A 220 -2.23 -16.29 -6.58
CA SER A 220 -1.86 -14.92 -6.21
C SER A 220 -0.46 -14.60 -6.70
N LEU A 221 -0.33 -13.49 -7.43
CA LEU A 221 0.92 -13.09 -8.05
C LEU A 221 1.76 -12.34 -7.03
N GLU A 222 3.03 -12.74 -6.90
CA GLU A 222 4.02 -12.00 -6.14
C GLU A 222 4.85 -11.15 -7.10
N PHE A 223 4.81 -9.83 -6.90
CA PHE A 223 5.62 -8.89 -7.65
C PHE A 223 6.64 -8.25 -6.74
N GLU A 224 7.86 -8.15 -7.23
CA GLU A 224 8.86 -7.28 -6.64
C GLU A 224 8.92 -6.00 -7.46
N THR A 225 8.65 -4.87 -6.83
CA THR A 225 8.80 -3.58 -7.50
C THR A 225 9.97 -2.82 -6.92
N PHE A 226 10.76 -2.22 -7.81
CA PHE A 226 11.87 -1.36 -7.43
C PHE A 226 11.32 -0.03 -6.90
N GLN A 227 11.09 0.03 -5.58
CA GLN A 227 10.61 1.22 -4.88
C GLN A 227 11.69 1.78 -3.96
N PRO A 228 12.66 2.53 -4.51
CA PRO A 228 13.65 3.23 -3.71
C PRO A 228 13.02 4.33 -2.87
N ARG A 229 13.50 4.50 -1.64
CA ARG A 229 13.20 5.64 -0.76
C ARG A 229 14.46 6.45 -0.49
N ALA A 230 14.33 7.77 -0.52
CA ALA A 230 15.43 8.66 -0.18
C ALA A 230 15.62 8.76 1.34
N LEU A 231 16.88 8.79 1.77
CA LEU A 231 17.29 9.03 3.14
C LEU A 231 17.82 10.45 3.28
N PHE A 232 17.48 11.10 4.40
CA PHE A 232 17.86 12.48 4.68
C PHE A 232 18.55 12.58 6.02
N ASP A 233 19.56 13.44 6.09
CA ASP A 233 20.13 13.99 7.31
C ASP A 233 19.80 15.49 7.34
N GLY A 234 18.81 15.86 8.15
CA GLY A 234 18.19 17.18 8.13
C GLY A 234 17.63 17.54 6.73
N GLU A 235 18.15 18.62 6.16
CA GLU A 235 17.79 19.10 4.82
C GLU A 235 18.54 18.40 3.69
N ARG A 236 19.61 17.64 3.98
CA ARG A 236 20.46 17.04 2.96
C ARG A 236 20.08 15.58 2.73
N MET A 237 19.76 15.26 1.49
CA MET A 237 19.67 13.86 1.06
C MET A 237 21.05 13.19 1.11
N THR A 238 21.12 12.04 1.76
CA THR A 238 22.36 11.28 1.97
C THR A 238 22.43 10.03 1.11
N ASP A 239 21.30 9.37 0.85
CA ASP A 239 21.28 8.11 0.13
C ASP A 239 19.88 7.80 -0.44
N ILE A 240 19.80 6.75 -1.26
CA ILE A 240 18.54 6.14 -1.71
C ILE A 240 18.66 4.63 -1.53
N ARG A 241 17.70 4.02 -0.83
CA ARG A 241 17.72 2.58 -0.49
C ARG A 241 16.43 1.90 -0.91
N LEU A 242 16.52 0.62 -1.26
CA LEU A 242 15.34 -0.24 -1.43
C LEU A 242 14.80 -0.64 -0.07
N GLN A 243 13.48 -0.58 0.09
CA GLN A 243 12.81 -1.10 1.27
C GLN A 243 12.54 -2.60 1.08
N PRO A 244 13.06 -3.49 1.94
CA PRO A 244 12.82 -4.92 1.82
C PRO A 244 11.37 -5.26 2.19
N HIS A 245 10.76 -6.14 1.40
CA HIS A 245 9.46 -6.74 1.70
C HIS A 245 9.65 -7.91 2.67
N ASN A 246 9.79 -7.58 3.96
CA ASN A 246 10.16 -8.52 5.02
C ASN A 246 8.99 -9.32 5.59
N ARG A 247 9.30 -10.25 6.50
CA ARG A 247 8.37 -11.17 7.14
C ARG A 247 7.19 -10.49 7.86
N ALA A 248 7.45 -9.40 8.59
CA ALA A 248 6.42 -8.67 9.31
C ALA A 248 5.46 -7.92 8.37
N ARG A 249 5.96 -7.38 7.25
CA ARG A 249 5.12 -6.76 6.21
C ARG A 249 4.21 -7.80 5.55
N GLN A 250 4.74 -8.99 5.26
CA GLN A 250 3.94 -10.11 4.76
C GLN A 250 2.83 -10.48 5.76
N LEU A 251 3.14 -10.56 7.05
CA LEU A 251 2.16 -10.87 8.11
C LEU A 251 0.95 -9.93 8.06
N ILE A 252 1.20 -8.62 8.12
CA ILE A 252 0.11 -7.63 8.09
C ILE A 252 -0.62 -7.64 6.75
N GLU A 253 0.08 -7.82 5.62
CA GLU A 253 -0.55 -7.92 4.30
C GLU A 253 -1.61 -9.03 4.25
N GLU A 254 -1.29 -10.25 4.69
CA GLU A 254 -2.24 -11.37 4.65
C GLU A 254 -3.47 -11.12 5.52
N PHE A 255 -3.29 -10.52 6.70
CA PHE A 255 -4.38 -10.20 7.61
C PHE A 255 -5.30 -9.11 7.05
N MET A 256 -4.73 -8.10 6.40
CA MET A 256 -5.52 -7.05 5.75
C MET A 256 -6.28 -7.60 4.55
N ILE A 257 -5.69 -8.52 3.78
CA ILE A 257 -6.39 -9.17 2.66
C ILE A 257 -7.56 -10.03 3.17
N ALA A 258 -7.35 -10.82 4.22
CA ALA A 258 -8.43 -11.59 4.84
C ALA A 258 -9.56 -10.68 5.35
N THR A 259 -9.22 -9.59 6.06
CA THR A 259 -10.17 -8.61 6.60
C THR A 259 -10.96 -7.89 5.50
N ASN A 260 -10.27 -7.48 4.44
CA ASN A 260 -10.88 -6.87 3.26
C ASN A 260 -11.90 -7.82 2.63
N GLY A 261 -11.56 -9.10 2.45
CA GLY A 261 -12.48 -10.13 1.95
C GLY A 261 -13.68 -10.39 2.86
N CYS A 262 -13.51 -10.33 4.18
CA CYS A 262 -14.61 -10.44 5.15
C CYS A 262 -15.59 -9.27 5.06
N THR A 263 -15.07 -8.04 4.97
CA THR A 263 -15.88 -6.82 4.86
C THR A 263 -16.71 -6.84 3.59
N ALA A 264 -16.07 -7.21 2.50
CA ALA A 264 -16.67 -7.43 1.20
C ALA A 264 -17.85 -8.41 1.24
N ARG A 265 -17.62 -9.64 1.72
CA ARG A 265 -18.68 -10.67 1.80
C ARG A 265 -19.82 -10.25 2.72
N TYR A 266 -19.51 -9.55 3.82
CA TYR A 266 -20.53 -9.03 4.72
C TYR A 266 -21.45 -8.02 4.02
N LEU A 267 -20.89 -7.01 3.33
CA LEU A 267 -21.69 -6.02 2.62
C LEU A 267 -22.51 -6.63 1.48
N ALA A 268 -21.94 -7.59 0.74
CA ALA A 268 -22.65 -8.34 -0.28
C ALA A 268 -23.85 -9.11 0.30
N ALA A 269 -23.67 -9.80 1.44
CA ALA A 269 -24.73 -10.53 2.12
C ALA A 269 -25.87 -9.63 2.64
N GLN A 270 -25.57 -8.36 2.94
CA GLN A 270 -26.58 -7.36 3.32
C GLN A 270 -27.33 -6.75 2.12
N GLY A 271 -26.99 -7.13 0.89
CA GLY A 271 -27.60 -6.58 -0.31
C GLY A 271 -27.27 -5.09 -0.53
N ALA A 272 -26.18 -4.60 0.05
CA ALA A 272 -25.75 -3.22 -0.12
C ALA A 272 -24.80 -3.10 -1.32
N ALA A 273 -24.98 -2.05 -2.14
CA ALA A 273 -23.96 -1.67 -3.10
C ALA A 273 -22.69 -1.23 -2.36
N SER A 274 -21.52 -1.62 -2.88
CA SER A 274 -20.24 -1.34 -2.25
C SER A 274 -19.14 -1.06 -3.28
N LEU A 275 -18.11 -0.33 -2.87
CA LEU A 275 -16.92 -0.10 -3.67
C LEU A 275 -16.03 -1.34 -3.60
N ARG A 276 -15.72 -1.91 -4.76
CA ARG A 276 -14.73 -2.99 -4.90
C ARG A 276 -13.44 -2.43 -5.47
N ARG A 277 -12.30 -2.94 -5.00
CA ARG A 277 -11.00 -2.69 -5.62
C ARG A 277 -10.69 -3.86 -6.52
N VAL A 278 -10.59 -3.63 -7.81
CA VAL A 278 -10.48 -4.72 -8.79
C VAL A 278 -9.29 -4.48 -9.70
N VAL A 279 -8.54 -5.54 -9.94
CA VAL A 279 -7.68 -5.66 -11.10
C VAL A 279 -8.35 -6.73 -11.95
N ARG A 280 -8.90 -6.33 -13.08
CA ARG A 280 -9.57 -7.26 -14.00
C ARG A 280 -8.55 -8.24 -14.59
N SER A 281 -9.04 -9.21 -15.36
CA SER A 281 -8.17 -10.03 -16.19
C SER A 281 -7.24 -9.13 -17.02
N PRO A 282 -5.95 -9.49 -17.18
CA PRO A 282 -4.95 -8.65 -17.83
C PRO A 282 -5.39 -8.12 -19.19
N GLU A 283 -5.41 -6.79 -19.35
CA GLU A 283 -5.81 -6.14 -20.61
C GLU A 283 -4.98 -6.63 -21.80
N ARG A 284 -3.70 -6.97 -21.56
CA ARG A 284 -2.73 -7.35 -22.57
C ARG A 284 -2.17 -8.75 -22.32
N TRP A 285 -3.04 -9.70 -21.96
CA TRP A 285 -2.64 -11.07 -21.67
C TRP A 285 -1.77 -11.71 -22.75
N LEU A 286 -2.11 -11.56 -24.03
CA LEU A 286 -1.29 -12.15 -25.11
C LEU A 286 0.14 -11.59 -25.15
N ARG A 287 0.35 -10.34 -24.72
CA ARG A 287 1.72 -9.81 -24.54
C ARG A 287 2.43 -10.42 -23.33
N ILE A 288 1.70 -10.77 -22.28
CA ILE A 288 2.26 -11.55 -21.15
C ILE A 288 2.70 -12.93 -21.63
N VAL A 289 1.90 -13.57 -22.50
CA VAL A 289 2.26 -14.84 -23.16
C VAL A 289 3.54 -14.69 -23.99
N GLU A 290 3.65 -13.65 -24.83
CA GLU A 290 4.86 -13.35 -25.61
C GLU A 290 6.09 -13.13 -24.72
N VAL A 291 5.93 -12.38 -23.62
CA VAL A 291 7.00 -12.17 -22.63
C VAL A 291 7.44 -13.52 -22.07
N ALA A 292 6.51 -14.36 -21.58
CA ALA A 292 6.83 -15.67 -21.03
C ALA A 292 7.52 -16.60 -22.05
N GLN A 293 7.11 -16.55 -23.32
CA GLN A 293 7.76 -17.28 -24.42
C GLN A 293 9.23 -16.85 -24.60
N GLY A 294 9.53 -15.56 -24.44
CA GLY A 294 10.91 -15.05 -24.46
C GLY A 294 11.79 -15.63 -23.34
N TYR A 295 11.17 -16.10 -22.24
CA TYR A 295 11.82 -16.84 -21.14
C TYR A 295 11.67 -18.37 -21.29
N GLY A 296 11.25 -18.86 -22.47
CA GLY A 296 11.09 -20.28 -22.75
C GLY A 296 9.91 -20.95 -22.03
N THR A 297 8.92 -20.19 -21.57
CA THR A 297 7.72 -20.71 -20.90
C THR A 297 6.47 -20.46 -21.75
N THR A 298 5.67 -21.49 -21.97
CA THR A 298 4.38 -21.36 -22.66
C THR A 298 3.27 -21.14 -21.63
N LEU A 299 2.63 -19.98 -21.68
CA LEU A 299 1.39 -19.70 -20.96
C LEU A 299 0.16 -20.04 -21.83
N PRO A 300 -1.00 -20.33 -21.23
CA PRO A 300 -2.23 -20.55 -21.98
C PRO A 300 -2.67 -19.28 -22.73
N HIS A 301 -3.47 -19.46 -23.79
CA HIS A 301 -4.00 -18.35 -24.58
C HIS A 301 -4.99 -17.49 -23.80
N GLU A 302 -5.74 -18.09 -22.87
CA GLU A 302 -6.66 -17.38 -21.98
C GLU A 302 -5.97 -17.02 -20.65
N PRO A 303 -6.35 -15.90 -20.00
CA PRO A 303 -5.81 -15.48 -18.71
C PRO A 303 -5.88 -16.58 -17.64
N ASP A 304 -4.72 -16.95 -17.11
CA ASP A 304 -4.59 -17.94 -16.04
C ASP A 304 -3.60 -17.44 -14.99
N ALA A 305 -4.13 -17.06 -13.83
CA ALA A 305 -3.34 -16.52 -12.72
C ALA A 305 -2.37 -17.57 -12.15
N ARG A 306 -2.75 -18.85 -12.10
CA ARG A 306 -1.88 -19.93 -11.57
C ARG A 306 -0.73 -20.23 -12.52
N ALA A 307 -0.99 -20.25 -13.83
CA ALA A 307 0.06 -20.41 -14.82
C ALA A 307 1.06 -19.24 -14.78
N LEU A 308 0.55 -18.01 -14.62
CA LEU A 308 1.39 -16.81 -14.50
C LEU A 308 2.18 -16.80 -13.19
N GLU A 309 1.59 -17.16 -12.06
CA GLU A 309 2.28 -17.30 -10.77
C GLU A 309 3.42 -18.30 -10.88
N ALA A 310 3.17 -19.49 -11.42
CA ALA A 310 4.18 -20.53 -11.54
C ALA A 310 5.34 -20.10 -12.46
N PHE A 311 5.03 -19.30 -13.50
CA PHE A 311 6.05 -18.64 -14.31
C PHE A 311 6.87 -17.65 -13.50
N LEU A 312 6.24 -16.69 -12.82
CA LEU A 312 6.90 -15.65 -12.03
C LEU A 312 7.75 -16.24 -10.90
N ALA A 313 7.22 -17.20 -10.15
CA ALA A 313 7.93 -17.88 -9.07
C ALA A 313 9.18 -18.62 -9.56
N ARG A 314 9.13 -19.20 -10.77
CA ARG A 314 10.30 -19.82 -11.41
C ARG A 314 11.34 -18.78 -11.80
N GLN A 315 10.92 -17.68 -12.43
CA GLN A 315 11.84 -16.62 -12.84
C GLN A 315 12.50 -15.94 -11.64
N HIS A 316 11.75 -15.74 -10.55
CA HIS A 316 12.29 -15.18 -9.32
C HIS A 316 13.46 -16.02 -8.77
N ARG A 317 13.34 -17.36 -8.79
CA ARG A 317 14.41 -18.26 -8.35
C ARG A 317 15.60 -18.30 -9.29
N LEU A 318 15.37 -18.19 -10.60
CA LEU A 318 16.41 -18.29 -11.62
C LEU A 318 17.24 -17.01 -11.74
N ASP A 319 16.60 -15.85 -11.69
CA ASP A 319 17.24 -14.54 -11.88
C ASP A 319 16.61 -13.49 -10.96
N PRO A 320 16.91 -13.54 -9.64
CA PRO A 320 16.37 -12.58 -8.68
C PRO A 320 16.84 -11.14 -8.96
N LEU A 321 17.95 -10.95 -9.66
CA LEU A 321 18.47 -9.63 -9.99
C LEU A 321 17.59 -8.89 -11.02
N ARG A 322 17.05 -9.63 -12.01
CA ARG A 322 16.17 -9.10 -13.06
C ARG A 322 14.68 -9.29 -12.78
N PHE A 323 14.32 -10.09 -11.78
CA PHE A 323 12.93 -10.34 -11.42
C PHE A 323 12.11 -9.06 -11.14
N PRO A 324 12.65 -7.99 -10.52
CA PRO A 324 11.91 -6.74 -10.36
C PRO A 324 11.54 -6.06 -11.69
N ASP A 325 12.39 -6.19 -12.69
CA ASP A 325 12.15 -5.62 -14.03
C ASP A 325 11.09 -6.43 -14.78
N LEU A 326 11.14 -7.77 -14.69
CA LEU A 326 10.08 -8.64 -15.19
C LEU A 326 8.73 -8.35 -14.51
N SER A 327 8.74 -8.25 -13.17
CA SER A 327 7.56 -7.91 -12.37
C SER A 327 6.93 -6.60 -12.86
N LEU A 328 7.74 -5.56 -13.07
CA LEU A 328 7.26 -4.27 -13.58
C LEU A 328 6.66 -4.38 -14.99
N VAL A 329 7.25 -5.19 -15.87
CA VAL A 329 6.68 -5.45 -17.21
C VAL A 329 5.32 -6.11 -17.10
N ILE A 330 5.20 -7.18 -16.31
CA ILE A 330 3.94 -7.89 -16.14
C ILE A 330 2.88 -6.98 -15.51
N VAL A 331 3.20 -6.23 -14.45
CA VAL A 331 2.28 -5.26 -13.82
C VAL A 331 1.76 -4.24 -14.85
N LYS A 332 2.63 -3.70 -15.73
CA LYS A 332 2.20 -2.77 -16.79
C LYS A 332 1.28 -3.42 -17.84
N LEU A 333 1.40 -4.72 -18.07
CA LEU A 333 0.57 -5.46 -19.02
C LEU A 333 -0.76 -5.93 -18.41
N MET A 334 -0.80 -6.10 -17.09
CA MET A 334 -2.03 -6.42 -16.36
C MET A 334 -3.05 -5.28 -16.41
N GLY A 335 -2.58 -4.03 -16.42
CA GLY A 335 -3.43 -2.85 -16.34
C GLY A 335 -3.53 -2.33 -14.90
N SER A 336 -4.17 -1.17 -14.74
CA SER A 336 -4.31 -0.52 -13.45
C SER A 336 -5.47 -1.12 -12.65
N GLY A 337 -5.32 -1.17 -11.32
CA GLY A 337 -6.46 -1.40 -10.44
C GLY A 337 -7.42 -0.21 -10.46
N GLU A 338 -8.70 -0.49 -10.42
CA GLU A 338 -9.77 0.51 -10.38
C GLU A 338 -10.75 0.24 -9.24
N TYR A 339 -11.44 1.29 -8.80
CA TYR A 339 -12.63 1.13 -7.97
C TYR A 339 -13.85 0.98 -8.86
N VAL A 340 -14.66 -0.03 -8.57
CA VAL A 340 -15.93 -0.28 -9.25
C VAL A 340 -17.05 -0.46 -8.24
N VAL A 341 -18.29 -0.18 -8.65
CA VAL A 341 -19.46 -0.46 -7.81
C VAL A 341 -19.95 -1.86 -8.11
N GLU A 342 -19.93 -2.72 -7.09
CA GLU A 342 -20.66 -3.96 -7.15
C GLU A 342 -22.13 -3.72 -6.78
N ARG A 343 -23.02 -4.25 -7.61
CA ARG A 343 -24.47 -4.23 -7.41
C ARG A 343 -24.94 -5.63 -7.07
N THR A 344 -26.04 -5.72 -6.32
CA THR A 344 -26.61 -6.97 -5.77
C THR A 344 -26.97 -8.07 -6.78
N GLN A 345 -26.97 -7.78 -8.09
CA GLN A 345 -27.28 -8.75 -9.15
C GLN A 345 -26.22 -8.78 -10.28
N GLY A 346 -24.99 -8.35 -9.98
CA GLY A 346 -23.87 -8.44 -10.93
C GLY A 346 -23.10 -9.78 -10.81
N PRO A 347 -22.36 -10.20 -11.85
CA PRO A 347 -21.39 -11.28 -11.71
C PRO A 347 -20.32 -10.87 -10.67
N PRO A 348 -19.82 -11.81 -9.85
CA PRO A 348 -18.78 -11.52 -8.87
C PRO A 348 -17.55 -10.93 -9.56
N ILE A 349 -17.02 -9.84 -9.01
CA ILE A 349 -15.87 -9.13 -9.59
C ILE A 349 -14.61 -9.54 -8.83
N GLY A 350 -13.69 -10.21 -9.51
CA GLY A 350 -12.43 -10.69 -8.92
C GLY A 350 -11.27 -9.70 -9.04
N HIS A 351 -10.24 -9.92 -8.24
CA HIS A 351 -8.95 -9.22 -8.31
C HIS A 351 -7.85 -10.18 -8.79
N PHE A 352 -7.54 -10.15 -10.09
CA PHE A 352 -6.65 -11.11 -10.76
C PHE A 352 -5.30 -11.27 -10.06
N GLY A 353 -4.63 -10.15 -9.72
CA GLY A 353 -3.30 -10.20 -9.11
C GLY A 353 -3.24 -10.80 -7.70
N LEU A 354 -4.36 -10.83 -6.98
CA LEU A 354 -4.43 -11.36 -5.61
C LEU A 354 -5.06 -12.76 -5.57
N ALA A 355 -5.55 -13.26 -6.71
CA ALA A 355 -6.35 -14.47 -6.83
C ALA A 355 -7.56 -14.55 -5.88
N VAL A 356 -8.04 -13.42 -5.38
CA VAL A 356 -9.25 -13.36 -4.54
C VAL A 356 -10.44 -12.84 -5.32
N GLN A 357 -11.60 -13.43 -5.05
CA GLN A 357 -12.89 -12.86 -5.39
C GLN A 357 -13.34 -11.94 -4.25
N ASP A 358 -14.16 -10.95 -4.57
CA ASP A 358 -14.76 -10.07 -3.57
C ASP A 358 -13.72 -9.27 -2.76
N TYR A 359 -12.79 -8.58 -3.41
CA TYR A 359 -11.82 -7.71 -2.72
C TYR A 359 -12.28 -6.25 -2.66
N MET A 360 -12.01 -5.58 -1.53
CA MET A 360 -12.20 -4.15 -1.35
C MET A 360 -11.12 -3.57 -0.45
N HIS A 361 -11.02 -2.25 -0.33
CA HIS A 361 -10.18 -1.62 0.68
C HIS A 361 -11.04 -1.20 1.88
N SER A 362 -10.76 -1.73 3.06
CA SER A 362 -11.50 -1.42 4.30
C SER A 362 -10.62 -1.21 5.53
N THR A 363 -9.31 -1.19 5.36
CA THR A 363 -8.32 -1.35 6.43
C THR A 363 -7.45 -0.12 6.67
N ALA A 364 -7.59 0.96 5.88
CA ALA A 364 -6.75 2.15 6.01
C ALA A 364 -7.51 3.49 5.89
N PRO A 365 -8.56 3.74 6.68
CA PRO A 365 -9.42 4.91 6.55
C PRO A 365 -8.77 6.25 6.90
N ASN A 366 -7.64 6.29 7.63
CA ASN A 366 -6.92 7.56 7.87
C ASN A 366 -6.25 8.11 6.61
N ARG A 367 -5.97 7.24 5.63
CA ARG A 367 -5.18 7.57 4.43
C ARG A 367 -5.82 7.19 3.11
N ARG A 368 -7.00 6.56 3.10
CA ARG A 368 -7.76 6.23 1.90
C ARG A 368 -9.26 6.52 2.07
N TYR A 369 -9.78 7.38 1.20
CA TYR A 369 -11.19 7.77 1.17
C TYR A 369 -12.14 6.61 0.80
N PRO A 370 -11.78 5.68 -0.11
CA PRO A 370 -12.58 4.47 -0.35
C PRO A 370 -12.81 3.63 0.91
N ASP A 371 -11.84 3.55 1.81
CA ASP A 371 -11.97 2.85 3.10
C ASP A 371 -12.92 3.60 4.04
N LEU A 372 -12.91 4.95 4.03
CA LEU A 372 -13.87 5.76 4.78
C LEU A 372 -15.31 5.61 4.26
N ILE A 373 -15.50 5.56 2.93
CA ILE A 373 -16.79 5.24 2.31
C ILE A 373 -17.25 3.83 2.75
N THR A 374 -16.34 2.86 2.68
CA THR A 374 -16.60 1.48 3.11
C THR A 374 -17.01 1.40 4.57
N GLN A 375 -16.33 2.13 5.44
CA GLN A 375 -16.63 2.18 6.86
C GLN A 375 -18.04 2.75 7.11
N ARG A 376 -18.46 3.78 6.37
CA ARG A 376 -19.83 4.32 6.44
C ARG A 376 -20.89 3.32 6.01
N LEU A 377 -20.65 2.61 4.89
CA LEU A 377 -21.53 1.55 4.41
C LEU A 377 -21.65 0.43 5.46
N LEU A 378 -20.52 0.01 6.03
CA LEU A 378 -20.47 -1.04 7.03
C LEU A 378 -21.18 -0.65 8.33
N LYS A 379 -20.98 0.57 8.82
CA LYS A 379 -21.66 1.06 10.03
C LYS A 379 -23.17 1.15 9.85
N ALA A 380 -23.64 1.63 8.70
CA ALA A 380 -25.07 1.64 8.37
C ALA A 380 -25.64 0.22 8.34
N ALA A 381 -24.93 -0.71 7.68
CA ALA A 381 -25.35 -2.11 7.62
C ALA A 381 -25.38 -2.79 9.01
N LEU A 382 -24.38 -2.55 9.86
CA LEU A 382 -24.34 -3.04 11.25
C LEU A 382 -25.48 -2.46 12.11
N ALA A 383 -25.92 -1.24 11.82
CA ALA A 383 -27.03 -0.59 12.49
C ALA A 383 -28.41 -0.98 11.94
N GLY A 384 -28.48 -1.72 10.82
CA GLY A 384 -29.73 -1.99 10.11
C GLY A 384 -30.33 -0.74 9.44
N GLU A 385 -29.50 0.26 9.17
CA GLU A 385 -29.88 1.54 8.58
C GLU A 385 -29.77 1.52 7.06
N ARG A 386 -30.37 2.51 6.40
CA ARG A 386 -30.24 2.66 4.94
C ARG A 386 -28.81 3.03 4.56
N PRO A 387 -28.27 2.52 3.43
CA PRO A 387 -26.95 2.92 2.95
C PRO A 387 -26.84 4.45 2.80
N PRO A 388 -25.72 5.07 3.24
CA PRO A 388 -25.54 6.52 3.20
C PRO A 388 -25.25 7.08 1.81
N TYR A 389 -25.14 6.24 0.79
CA TYR A 389 -24.83 6.60 -0.59
C TYR A 389 -25.82 5.93 -1.55
N SER A 390 -26.23 6.64 -2.61
CA SER A 390 -26.95 6.00 -3.72
C SER A 390 -25.97 5.23 -4.62
N ASN A 391 -26.51 4.37 -5.49
CA ASN A 391 -25.70 3.63 -6.46
C ASN A 391 -25.01 4.57 -7.47
N GLU A 392 -25.68 5.65 -7.85
CA GLU A 392 -25.15 6.69 -8.74
C GLU A 392 -24.00 7.43 -8.06
N GLU A 393 -24.19 7.84 -6.80
CA GLU A 393 -23.14 8.53 -6.02
C GLU A 393 -21.92 7.62 -5.81
N LEU A 394 -22.12 6.33 -5.51
CA LEU A 394 -21.01 5.38 -5.42
C LEU A 394 -20.26 5.22 -6.75
N ALA A 395 -20.95 5.26 -7.90
CA ALA A 395 -20.32 5.13 -9.20
C ALA A 395 -19.45 6.35 -9.53
N GLU A 396 -19.94 7.55 -9.23
CA GLU A 396 -19.17 8.79 -9.35
C GLU A 396 -17.95 8.78 -8.43
N LEU A 397 -18.14 8.36 -7.17
CA LEU A 397 -17.05 8.24 -6.20
C LEU A 397 -16.01 7.20 -6.63
N ALA A 398 -16.42 6.07 -7.20
CA ALA A 398 -15.52 5.04 -7.71
C ALA A 398 -14.60 5.58 -8.82
N ALA A 399 -15.20 6.27 -9.81
CA ALA A 399 -14.48 6.89 -10.91
C ALA A 399 -13.52 7.99 -10.41
N HIS A 400 -14.00 8.86 -9.52
CA HIS A 400 -13.20 9.93 -8.91
C HIS A 400 -12.02 9.36 -8.12
N CYS A 401 -12.26 8.38 -7.24
CA CYS A 401 -11.20 7.79 -6.43
C CYS A 401 -10.13 7.11 -7.29
N THR A 402 -10.54 6.45 -8.37
CA THR A 402 -9.60 5.82 -9.32
C THR A 402 -8.72 6.88 -10.00
N ALA A 403 -9.31 7.98 -10.46
CA ALA A 403 -8.57 9.06 -11.11
C ALA A 403 -7.59 9.76 -10.15
N GLN A 404 -8.01 10.02 -8.91
CA GLN A 404 -7.16 10.70 -7.93
C GLN A 404 -6.04 9.82 -7.37
N GLU A 405 -6.26 8.50 -7.23
CA GLU A 405 -5.18 7.58 -6.87
C GLU A 405 -4.10 7.52 -7.96
N ASP A 406 -4.49 7.50 -9.24
CA ASP A 406 -3.53 7.59 -10.36
C ASP A 406 -2.80 8.95 -10.37
N ALA A 407 -3.50 10.04 -10.07
CA ALA A 407 -2.87 11.36 -9.90
C ALA A 407 -1.81 11.35 -8.79
N ALA A 408 -2.14 10.80 -7.61
CA ALA A 408 -1.24 10.67 -6.47
C ALA A 408 -0.01 9.82 -6.82
N GLN A 409 -0.20 8.64 -7.41
CA GLN A 409 0.91 7.77 -7.84
C GLN A 409 1.85 8.47 -8.83
N LYS A 410 1.29 9.30 -9.72
CA LYS A 410 2.10 10.12 -10.66
C LYS A 410 2.90 11.21 -9.93
N VAL A 411 2.39 11.79 -8.84
CA VAL A 411 3.15 12.71 -7.98
C VAL A 411 4.31 11.97 -7.33
N GLU A 412 4.05 10.87 -6.62
CA GLU A 412 5.10 10.10 -5.93
C GLU A 412 6.19 9.61 -6.89
N ARG A 413 5.78 9.15 -8.09
CA ARG A 413 6.73 8.75 -9.13
C ARG A 413 7.55 9.93 -9.65
N GLN A 414 6.96 11.11 -9.84
CA GLN A 414 7.70 12.29 -10.27
C GLN A 414 8.74 12.69 -9.20
N VAL A 415 8.33 12.77 -7.94
CA VAL A 415 9.21 13.19 -6.85
C VAL A 415 10.34 12.17 -6.62
N ARG A 416 10.07 10.87 -6.69
CA ARG A 416 11.13 9.84 -6.65
C ARG A 416 12.18 9.99 -7.76
N LYS A 417 11.75 10.40 -8.95
CA LYS A 417 12.70 10.69 -10.04
C LYS A 417 13.51 11.96 -9.77
N SER A 418 12.88 12.99 -9.20
CA SER A 418 13.57 14.20 -8.75
C SER A 418 14.59 13.90 -7.65
N GLU A 419 14.25 13.01 -6.70
CA GLU A 419 15.15 12.53 -5.65
C GLU A 419 16.38 11.84 -6.25
N ALA A 420 16.18 10.90 -7.17
CA ALA A 420 17.27 10.21 -7.84
C ALA A 420 18.15 11.18 -8.66
N ALA A 421 17.54 12.13 -9.38
CA ALA A 421 18.26 13.14 -10.14
C ALA A 421 19.09 14.06 -9.23
N LEU A 422 18.56 14.40 -8.05
CA LEU A 422 19.22 15.22 -7.05
C LEU A 422 20.45 14.52 -6.47
N LEU A 423 20.30 13.26 -6.05
CA LEU A 423 21.41 12.47 -5.51
C LEU A 423 22.54 12.26 -6.53
N LEU A 424 22.17 12.09 -7.80
CA LEU A 424 23.12 11.85 -8.89
C LEU A 424 23.76 13.13 -9.45
N HIS A 425 23.27 14.32 -9.10
CA HIS A 425 23.73 15.58 -9.68
C HIS A 425 25.25 15.79 -9.56
N ASP A 426 25.79 15.55 -8.37
CA ASP A 426 27.22 15.71 -8.09
C ASP A 426 28.07 14.54 -8.64
N ARG A 427 27.43 13.53 -9.26
CA ARG A 427 28.08 12.35 -9.84
C ARG A 427 28.10 12.39 -11.36
N ILE A 428 27.72 13.50 -11.99
CA ILE A 428 27.78 13.65 -13.46
C ILE A 428 29.22 13.38 -13.93
N GLY A 429 29.34 12.55 -14.96
CA GLY A 429 30.61 12.08 -15.51
C GLY A 429 31.10 10.74 -14.96
N GLN A 430 30.54 10.25 -13.85
CA GLN A 430 30.86 8.93 -13.29
C GLN A 430 30.23 7.80 -14.12
N ARG A 431 30.77 6.59 -13.93
CA ARG A 431 30.35 5.37 -14.62
C ARG A 431 29.67 4.42 -13.63
N PHE A 432 28.66 3.70 -14.11
CA PHE A 432 27.84 2.81 -13.32
C PHE A 432 27.60 1.51 -14.09
N ASP A 433 27.54 0.39 -13.36
CA ASP A 433 26.97 -0.84 -13.89
C ASP A 433 25.44 -0.69 -13.92
N ALA A 434 24.84 -1.12 -15.03
CA ALA A 434 23.42 -0.92 -15.30
C ALA A 434 22.78 -2.12 -15.98
N LEU A 435 21.45 -2.13 -15.96
CA LEU A 435 20.59 -3.08 -16.66
C LEU A 435 19.62 -2.32 -17.56
N VAL A 436 19.44 -2.75 -18.82
CA VAL A 436 18.39 -2.21 -19.70
C VAL A 436 17.01 -2.63 -19.17
N THR A 437 16.19 -1.68 -18.77
CA THR A 437 14.85 -1.94 -18.19
C THR A 437 13.71 -1.80 -19.19
N GLY A 438 13.94 -1.11 -20.31
CA GLY A 438 12.92 -0.95 -21.34
C GLY A 438 13.44 -0.34 -22.63
N ILE A 439 12.87 -0.78 -23.75
CA ILE A 439 13.13 -0.26 -25.09
C ILE A 439 11.78 0.03 -25.73
N SER A 440 11.60 1.24 -26.25
CA SER A 440 10.40 1.64 -26.98
C SER A 440 10.73 2.72 -28.02
N ALA A 441 9.73 3.09 -28.84
CA ALA A 441 9.87 4.21 -29.78
C ALA A 441 10.21 5.54 -29.09
N SER A 442 9.88 5.72 -27.80
CA SER A 442 10.19 6.95 -27.06
C SER A 442 11.57 6.94 -26.40
N GLY A 443 12.28 5.81 -26.38
CA GLY A 443 13.66 5.73 -25.89
C GLY A 443 14.07 4.37 -25.36
N THR A 444 15.28 4.33 -24.80
CA THR A 444 15.79 3.19 -24.03
C THR A 444 16.01 3.64 -22.59
N TRP A 445 15.69 2.79 -21.62
CA TRP A 445 15.88 3.06 -20.19
C TRP A 445 16.82 2.04 -19.57
N VAL A 446 17.60 2.53 -18.62
CA VAL A 446 18.55 1.72 -17.85
C VAL A 446 18.37 2.00 -16.36
N ARG A 447 18.55 0.96 -15.55
CA ARG A 447 18.60 1.03 -14.10
C ARG A 447 20.01 0.79 -13.63
N ILE A 448 20.54 1.70 -12.83
CA ILE A 448 21.80 1.54 -12.09
C ILE A 448 21.51 0.97 -10.71
N PHE A 449 22.49 0.26 -10.14
CA PHE A 449 22.33 -0.44 -8.86
C PHE A 449 22.72 0.42 -7.65
N GLU A 450 23.77 1.26 -7.79
CA GLU A 450 24.34 2.02 -6.68
C GLU A 450 24.65 3.48 -7.08
N PRO A 451 23.86 4.47 -6.61
CA PRO A 451 22.59 4.31 -5.91
C PRO A 451 21.50 3.75 -6.84
N PRO A 452 20.47 3.08 -6.30
CA PRO A 452 19.36 2.55 -7.09
C PRO A 452 18.58 3.66 -7.81
N ALA A 453 18.71 3.75 -9.14
CA ALA A 453 18.04 4.77 -9.95
C ALA A 453 17.78 4.30 -11.40
N GLU A 454 16.73 4.82 -12.02
CA GLU A 454 16.41 4.61 -13.44
C GLU A 454 16.60 5.92 -14.23
N GLY A 455 17.22 5.83 -15.40
CA GLY A 455 17.40 6.95 -16.32
C GLY A 455 17.28 6.54 -17.78
N ARG A 456 17.25 7.53 -18.67
CA ARG A 456 17.21 7.32 -20.12
C ARG A 456 18.62 7.05 -20.64
N LEU A 457 18.77 6.06 -21.49
CA LEU A 457 19.98 5.84 -22.28
C LEU A 457 19.88 6.62 -23.59
N THR A 458 20.89 7.43 -23.87
CA THR A 458 20.95 8.38 -24.99
C THR A 458 22.23 8.17 -25.81
N GLY A 459 22.31 8.82 -26.98
CA GLY A 459 23.42 8.69 -27.91
C GLY A 459 23.23 7.58 -28.94
N GLU A 460 24.31 7.20 -29.62
CA GLU A 460 24.32 6.06 -30.54
C GLU A 460 24.28 4.77 -29.71
N LEU A 461 23.18 4.02 -29.85
CA LEU A 461 22.96 2.81 -29.09
C LEU A 461 23.27 1.59 -29.97
N PRO A 462 24.06 0.61 -29.50
CA PRO A 462 24.15 -0.67 -30.16
C PRO A 462 22.79 -1.38 -30.12
N GLU A 463 22.68 -2.53 -30.79
CA GLU A 463 21.51 -3.38 -30.63
C GLU A 463 21.44 -3.89 -29.18
N LEU A 464 20.49 -3.36 -28.42
CA LEU A 464 20.30 -3.67 -27.00
C LEU A 464 19.08 -4.55 -26.79
N ARG A 465 19.09 -5.33 -25.72
CA ARG A 465 17.93 -6.14 -25.28
C ARG A 465 17.55 -5.78 -23.85
N VAL A 466 16.26 -5.84 -23.54
CA VAL A 466 15.80 -5.73 -22.14
C VAL A 466 16.45 -6.82 -21.30
N GLY A 467 16.93 -6.46 -20.11
CA GLY A 467 17.72 -7.34 -19.25
C GLY A 467 19.21 -7.41 -19.59
N GLN A 468 19.69 -6.74 -20.64
CA GLN A 468 21.12 -6.68 -20.92
C GLN A 468 21.85 -5.84 -19.87
N GLN A 469 22.95 -6.38 -19.33
CA GLN A 469 23.87 -5.62 -18.50
C GLN A 469 24.84 -4.82 -19.37
N LEU A 470 25.15 -3.60 -18.94
CA LEU A 470 26.09 -2.71 -19.61
C LEU A 470 26.67 -1.73 -18.60
N ARG A 471 27.77 -1.07 -19.00
CA ARG A 471 28.25 0.11 -18.30
C ARG A 471 27.72 1.36 -18.95
N VAL A 472 27.36 2.32 -18.11
CA VAL A 472 26.85 3.62 -18.54
C VAL A 472 27.59 4.75 -17.85
N LYS A 473 27.70 5.89 -18.53
CA LYS A 473 28.22 7.13 -17.96
C LYS A 473 27.06 8.11 -17.77
N LEU A 474 26.94 8.68 -16.57
CA LEU A 474 25.97 9.73 -16.29
C LEU A 474 26.38 11.02 -17.01
N VAL A 475 25.49 11.61 -17.79
CA VAL A 475 25.78 12.82 -18.58
C VAL A 475 24.93 14.01 -18.19
N SER A 476 23.71 13.80 -17.70
CA SER A 476 22.83 14.89 -17.30
C SER A 476 21.87 14.48 -16.19
N THR A 477 21.46 15.46 -15.39
CA THR A 477 20.36 15.35 -14.42
C THR A 477 19.53 16.63 -14.45
N SER A 478 18.21 16.53 -14.33
CA SER A 478 17.31 17.65 -14.08
C SER A 478 16.42 17.31 -12.88
N VAL A 479 16.67 17.95 -11.74
CA VAL A 479 15.94 17.70 -10.49
C VAL A 479 14.46 18.09 -10.64
N GLU A 480 14.18 19.29 -11.15
CA GLU A 480 12.80 19.78 -11.33
C GLU A 480 11.94 18.85 -12.20
N ARG A 481 12.53 18.25 -13.24
CA ARG A 481 11.82 17.34 -14.16
C ARG A 481 11.93 15.87 -13.78
N GLY A 482 12.82 15.53 -12.86
CA GLY A 482 13.20 14.14 -12.54
C GLY A 482 13.80 13.42 -13.75
N PHE A 483 14.65 14.09 -14.53
CA PHE A 483 15.33 13.47 -15.67
C PHE A 483 16.76 13.10 -15.30
N ILE A 484 17.18 11.92 -15.76
CA ILE A 484 18.54 11.39 -15.61
C ILE A 484 18.89 10.80 -16.97
N ASP A 485 19.97 11.28 -17.57
CA ASP A 485 20.44 10.78 -18.87
C ASP A 485 21.80 10.11 -18.73
N PHE A 486 21.89 8.95 -19.35
CA PHE A 486 23.09 8.14 -19.44
C PHE A 486 23.51 7.98 -20.90
N VAL A 487 24.79 7.67 -21.13
CA VAL A 487 25.31 7.17 -22.42
C VAL A 487 26.05 5.85 -22.20
N PRO A 488 26.16 4.97 -23.20
CA PRO A 488 27.00 3.78 -23.10
C PRO A 488 28.45 4.16 -22.74
N ALA A 489 29.04 3.40 -21.81
CA ALA A 489 30.44 3.56 -21.43
C ALA A 489 31.20 2.28 -21.78
N HIS A 490 32.17 2.40 -22.68
CA HIS A 490 33.12 1.34 -23.01
C HIS A 490 34.23 1.24 -21.97
#